data_AF-A0A7C3JUH3-F1
#
_entry.id   AF-A0A7C3JUH3-F1
#
_cell.length_a   1.000
_cell.length_b   1.000
_cell.length_c   1.000
_cell.angle_alpha   90.00
_cell.angle_beta   90.00
_cell.angle_gamma   90.00
#
_symmetry.space_group_name_H-M   'P 1'
#
loop_
_entity.id
_entity.type
_entity.pdbx_description
1 polymer ?
#
loop_
_entity_poly.entity_id
_entity_poly.type
_entity_poly.pdbx_seq_one_letter_code
_entity_poly.pdbx_strand_id
1 'polypeptide(L)' 'IIEIAVIYLPIMKFAIAVMLIVLAVTKAALVALYFMHLKFERVTLGWIALSPFILCVFLILMLLPDIFPR' A
#
# COMPACT_ATOMS: atom_id res chain seq x y z
N ILE A 1 11.56 3.87 4.41
CA ILE A 1 12.48 4.28 5.51
C ILE A 1 11.69 4.74 6.73
N ILE A 2 10.75 5.68 6.59
CA ILE A 2 9.88 6.12 7.71
C ILE A 2 9.12 4.95 8.35
N GLU A 3 8.61 3.99 7.57
CA GLU A 3 7.91 2.80 8.10
C GLU A 3 8.77 2.00 9.07
N ILE A 4 10.07 1.87 8.79
CA ILE A 4 11.01 1.11 9.63
C ILE A 4 11.22 1.85 10.95
N ALA A 5 11.38 3.18 10.90
CA ALA A 5 11.52 4.00 12.10
C ALA A 5 10.28 3.96 13.02
N VAL A 6 9.08 3.95 12.44
CA VAL A 6 7.82 3.89 13.21
C VAL A 6 7.64 2.55 13.93
N ILE A 7 8.15 1.45 13.38
CA ILE A 7 8.06 0.11 14.00
C ILE A 7 8.95 0.00 15.25
N TYR A 8 10.11 0.67 15.28
CA TYR A 8 11.02 0.63 16.42
C TYR A 8 10.65 1.58 17.57
N LEU A 9 9.61 2.40 17.41
CA LEU A 9 9.09 3.23 18.50
C LEU A 9 8.33 2.35 19.51
N PRO A 10 8.58 2.49 20.83
CA PRO A 10 7.88 1.74 21.88
C PRO A 10 6.47 2.31 22.12
N ILE A 11 5.63 2.31 21.09
CA ILE A 11 4.27 2.85 21.10
C ILE A 11 3.26 1.70 21.05
N MET A 12 2.03 1.96 21.50
CA MET A 12 0.91 1.04 21.40
C MET A 12 0.74 0.51 19.96
N LYS A 13 0.68 -0.82 19.81
CA LYS A 13 0.65 -1.51 18.50
C LYS A 13 -0.45 -1.00 17.56
N PHE A 14 -1.59 -0.58 18.11
CA PHE A 14 -2.68 0.00 17.35
C PHE A 14 -2.29 1.32 16.67
N ALA A 15 -1.57 2.21 17.36
CA ALA A 15 -1.12 3.47 16.79
C ALA A 15 -0.07 3.27 15.69
N ILE A 16 0.80 2.26 15.83
CA ILE A 16 1.74 1.85 14.77
C ILE A 16 0.98 1.41 13.52
N ALA A 17 -0.03 0.56 13.67
CA ALA A 17 -0.86 0.09 12.54
C ALA A 17 -1.56 1.25 11.81
N VAL A 18 -2.16 2.18 12.57
CA VAL A 18 -2.80 3.38 12.00
C VAL A 18 -1.78 4.24 11.25
N MET A 19 -0.59 4.48 11.80
CA MET A 19 0.46 5.25 11.12
C MET A 19 0.91 4.59 9.82
N LEU A 20 1.09 3.28 9.81
CA LEU A 20 1.50 2.54 8.60
C LEU A 20 0.42 2.60 7.52
N ILE A 21 -0.86 2.48 7.88
CA ILE A 21 -1.98 2.62 6.93
C ILE A 21 -2.00 4.03 6.35
N VAL A 22 -1.87 5.06 7.16
CA VAL A 22 -1.84 6.46 6.70
C VAL A 22 -0.65 6.68 5.75
N LEU A 23 0.54 6.18 6.08
CA LEU A 23 1.72 6.25 5.20
C LEU A 23 1.50 5.53 3.87
N ALA A 24 0.88 4.35 3.88
CA ALA A 24 0.55 3.61 2.67
C ALA A 24 -0.43 4.37 1.77
N VAL A 25 -1.51 4.91 2.36
CA VAL A 25 -2.49 5.73 1.63
C VAL A 25 -1.85 7.00 1.07
N THR A 26 -0.96 7.64 1.83
CA THR A 26 -0.28 8.87 1.37
C THR A 26 0.62 8.60 0.17
N LYS A 27 1.36 7.47 0.16
CA LYS A 27 2.16 7.07 -1.01
C LYS A 27 1.28 6.79 -2.23
N ALA A 28 0.15 6.11 -2.05
CA ALA A 28 -0.81 5.88 -3.13
C ALA A 28 -1.43 7.18 -3.64
N ALA A 29 -1.74 8.11 -2.75
CA ALA A 29 -2.26 9.43 -3.11
C ALA A 29 -1.22 10.28 -3.84
N LEU A 30 0.06 10.21 -3.48
CA LEU A 30 1.14 10.89 -4.20
C LEU A 30 1.31 10.34 -5.62
N VAL A 31 1.24 9.01 -5.79
CA VAL A 31 1.20 8.36 -7.10
C VAL A 31 -0.02 8.87 -7.89
N ALA A 32 -1.21 8.86 -7.29
CA ALA A 32 -2.42 9.33 -7.94
C ALA A 32 -2.36 10.81 -8.34
N LEU A 33 -1.90 11.71 -7.45
CA LEU A 33 -1.79 13.15 -7.70
C LEU A 33 -0.71 13.48 -8.74
N TYR A 34 0.45 12.81 -8.67
CA TYR A 34 1.55 12.97 -9.63
C TYR A 34 1.11 12.56 -11.05
N PHE A 35 0.35 11.47 -11.17
CA PHE A 35 -0.10 10.95 -12.46
C PHE A 35 -1.43 11.53 -12.96
N MET A 36 -2.30 12.06 -12.08
CA MET A 36 -3.57 12.69 -12.48
C MET A 36 -3.43 14.17 -12.87
N HIS A 37 -2.47 14.91 -12.29
CA HIS A 37 -2.35 16.35 -12.56
C HIS A 37 -1.51 16.70 -13.81
N LEU A 38 -0.67 15.78 -14.31
CA LEU A 38 0.09 15.97 -15.56
C LEU A 38 -0.31 14.90 -16.58
N LYS A 39 -1.04 15.38 -17.59
CA LYS A 39 -1.34 14.87 -18.94
C LYS A 39 -0.31 13.87 -19.54
N PHE A 40 -0.13 12.71 -18.93
CA PHE A 40 0.41 11.51 -19.56
C PHE A 40 -0.72 10.47 -19.55
N GLU A 41 -0.87 9.78 -20.66
CA GLU A 41 -2.03 8.95 -21.00
C GLU A 41 -2.61 8.17 -19.80
N ARG A 42 -3.81 8.57 -19.36
CA ARG A 42 -4.50 8.02 -18.16
C ARG A 42 -4.62 6.50 -18.17
N VAL A 43 -4.65 5.91 -19.37
CA VAL A 43 -4.80 4.48 -19.58
C VAL A 43 -3.54 3.74 -19.17
N THR A 44 -2.38 4.09 -19.73
CA THR A 44 -1.09 3.42 -19.47
C THR A 44 -0.68 3.54 -18.00
N LEU A 45 -0.91 4.71 -17.38
CA LEU A 45 -0.63 4.93 -15.96
C LEU A 45 -1.60 4.18 -15.04
N GLY A 46 -2.87 4.06 -15.44
CA GLY A 46 -3.84 3.21 -14.77
C GLY A 46 -3.38 1.75 -14.73
N TRP A 47 -2.90 1.21 -15.85
CA TRP A 47 -2.36 -0.15 -15.92
C TRP A 47 -1.14 -0.36 -15.01
N ILE A 48 -0.23 0.61 -14.96
CA ILE A 48 0.96 0.54 -14.10
C ILE A 48 0.58 0.57 -12.62
N ALA A 49 -0.39 1.39 -12.20
CA ALA A 49 -0.88 1.42 -10.83
C ALA A 49 -1.78 0.20 -10.46
N LEU A 50 -2.49 -0.36 -11.44
CA LEU A 50 -3.35 -1.53 -11.25
C LEU A 50 -2.53 -2.82 -11.05
N SER A 51 -1.41 -2.96 -11.75
CA SER A 51 -0.56 -4.14 -11.65
C SER A 51 -0.07 -4.48 -10.23
N PRO A 52 0.49 -3.55 -9.40
CA PRO A 52 0.85 -3.85 -8.03
C PRO A 52 -0.39 -4.11 -7.15
N PHE A 53 -1.53 -3.49 -7.46
CA PHE A 53 -2.76 -3.71 -6.70
C PHE A 53 -3.31 -5.12 -6.89
N ILE A 54 -3.34 -5.62 -8.14
CA ILE A 54 -3.73 -7.00 -8.45
C ILE A 54 -2.79 -7.98 -7.74
N LEU A 55 -1.48 -7.73 -7.76
CA LEU A 55 -0.50 -8.57 -7.07
C LEU A 55 -0.72 -8.58 -5.55
N CYS A 56 -1.04 -7.43 -4.93
CA CYS A 56 -1.38 -7.37 -3.51
C CYS A 56 -2.64 -8.18 -3.17
N VAL A 57 -3.71 -8.05 -3.95
CA VAL A 57 -4.95 -8.82 -3.73
C VAL A 57 -4.70 -10.32 -3.89
N PHE A 58 -3.96 -10.70 -4.93
CA PHE A 58 -3.58 -12.09 -5.17
C PHE A 58 -2.76 -12.67 -4.00
N LEU A 59 -1.76 -11.93 -3.51
CA LEU A 59 -0.94 -12.34 -2.37
C LEU A 59 -1.77 -12.51 -1.10
N ILE A 60 -2.71 -11.61 -0.81
CA ILE A 60 -3.59 -11.73 0.36
C ILE A 60 -4.45 -13.00 0.26
N LEU A 61 -5.05 -13.26 -0.91
CA LEU A 61 -5.88 -14.45 -1.13
C LEU A 61 -5.08 -15.75 -1.02
N MET A 62 -3.85 -15.76 -1.51
CA MET A 62 -2.96 -16.91 -1.44
C MET A 62 -2.42 -17.13 -0.02
N LEU A 63 -2.27 -16.08 0.77
CA LEU A 63 -1.81 -16.13 2.16
C LEU A 63 -2.94 -16.47 3.15
N LEU A 64 -4.21 -16.21 2.81
CA LEU A 64 -5.37 -16.58 3.63
C LEU A 64 -5.39 -18.08 4.03
N PRO A 65 -5.20 -19.05 3.12
CA PRO A 65 -5.16 -20.48 3.49
C PRO A 65 -3.92 -20.87 4.32
N ASP A 66 -2.80 -20.14 4.21
CA ASP A 66 -1.61 -20.34 5.05
C ASP A 66 -1.82 -19.82 6.49
N ILE A 67 -2.53 -18.69 6.65
CA ILE A 67 -2.79 -18.07 7.96
C ILE A 67 -3.89 -18.80 8.75
N PHE A 68 -4.83 -19.44 8.06
CA PHE A 68 -5.87 -20.28 8.66
C PHE A 68 -5.56 -21.77 8.42
N PRO A 69 -4.55 -22.34 9.11
CA PRO A 69 -4.31 -23.77 9.06
C PRO A 69 -5.50 -24.47 9.71
N ARG A 70 -6.15 -25.36 8.95
CA ARG A 70 -6.91 -26.45 9.56
C ARG A 70 -5.94 -27.51 10.06
#